data_AF-A0A5J4XR23-F1
#
_entry.id   AF-A0A5J4XR23-F1
#
_cell.length_a   1.000
_cell.length_b   1.000
_cell.length_c   1.000
_cell.angle_alpha   90.00
_cell.angle_beta   90.00
_cell.angle_gamma   90.00
#
_symmetry.space_group_name_H-M   'P 1'
#
loop_
_entity.id
_entity.type
_entity.pdbx_description
1 polymer ?
#
loop_
_entity_poly.entity_id
_entity_poly.type
_entity_poly.pdbx_seq_one_letter_code
_entity_poly.pdbx_strand_id
1 'polypeptide(L)'
;MPAKKHFKNSTVKSPYECLQNDILQFQGRGANILICGDMNARTAEHDDYIRLSELPPCLDVPDEADDLPDYVQPRHNCDKIWDPSQTWGPELLDLCKDTSLLILNGRTLGDDTGTHTFVSKSCHGRSAIDYFVASAHCMSATVFLQVNEDADDYCTDHHSVVLHMLCEALSDSQSSASPASTAARVRYDAQNASAYQQHLTHELSMHYVPLLWQDADVDALSTALAECAKTAVCETTPQACERRGAPARKSEPWYDQSCKDAYQHNKHVSQCPQSTAEQKKVAQTRYDSVTSRAKQIWMQRRNDELVEKSNKDSRHFWKVYKTRKRDSCPVSLPEQKEAFQTLYGAQPAEPPQRPAASGVSATSSSDDECMFASITAEELHVCIKKLKRGKSPGIDGI
;
A
#
# COMPACT_ATOMS: atom_id res chain seq x y z
N MET A 1 -20.16 53.06 18.06
CA MET A 1 -20.06 51.75 17.41
C MET A 1 -19.98 50.69 18.49
N PRO A 2 -20.95 49.78 18.63
CA PRO A 2 -20.90 48.75 19.67
C PRO A 2 -20.08 47.56 19.18
N ALA A 3 -19.12 47.14 20.00
CA ALA A 3 -18.37 45.91 19.84
C ALA A 3 -19.34 44.71 19.85
N LYS A 4 -19.33 43.91 18.79
CA LYS A 4 -20.05 42.65 18.73
C LYS A 4 -19.45 41.71 19.79
N LYS A 5 -20.18 41.51 20.88
CA LYS A 5 -19.89 40.47 21.86
C LYS A 5 -20.05 39.11 21.18
N HIS A 6 -18.96 38.37 21.05
CA HIS A 6 -19.02 36.96 20.70
C HIS A 6 -19.69 36.20 21.85
N PHE A 7 -20.92 35.75 21.61
CA PHE A 7 -21.57 34.77 22.46
C PHE A 7 -20.87 33.43 22.26
N LYS A 8 -19.97 33.06 23.18
CA LYS A 8 -19.61 31.66 23.39
C LYS A 8 -20.75 31.00 24.16
N ASN A 9 -21.72 30.44 23.44
CA ASN A 9 -22.66 29.49 24.05
C ASN A 9 -21.96 28.13 24.19
N SER A 10 -21.36 27.90 25.36
CA SER A 10 -20.69 26.65 25.73
C SER A 10 -21.69 25.60 26.24
N THR A 11 -22.52 25.03 25.38
CA THR A 11 -23.32 23.82 25.72
C THR A 11 -23.73 22.95 24.53
N VAL A 12 -23.38 23.32 23.29
CA VAL A 12 -23.65 22.45 22.13
C VAL A 12 -22.49 21.48 21.99
N LYS A 13 -22.77 20.18 22.21
CA LYS A 13 -21.82 19.11 21.95
C LYS A 13 -21.42 19.16 20.46
N SER A 14 -20.12 19.08 20.17
CA SER A 14 -19.65 19.11 18.78
C SER A 14 -20.26 17.94 18.00
N PRO A 15 -20.80 18.18 16.78
CA PRO A 15 -21.26 17.09 15.91
C PRO A 15 -20.10 16.16 15.54
N TYR A 16 -18.87 16.67 15.44
CA TYR A 16 -17.67 15.89 15.17
C TYR A 16 -17.31 14.96 16.32
N GLU A 17 -17.56 15.35 17.57
CA GLU A 17 -17.34 14.47 18.73
C GLU A 17 -18.27 13.26 18.71
N CYS A 18 -19.55 13.45 18.32
CA CYS A 18 -20.47 12.33 18.14
C CYS A 18 -20.02 11.43 16.97
N LEU A 19 -19.67 12.03 15.84
CA LEU A 19 -19.20 11.30 14.65
C LEU A 19 -17.91 10.52 14.94
N GLN A 20 -16.98 11.08 15.72
CA GLN A 20 -15.75 10.41 16.16
C GLN A 20 -16.03 9.12 16.91
N ASN A 21 -16.97 9.16 17.86
CA ASN A 21 -17.34 7.98 18.63
C ASN A 21 -17.94 6.88 17.75
N ASP A 22 -18.76 7.25 16.76
CA ASP A 22 -19.34 6.31 15.81
C ASP A 22 -18.24 5.69 14.94
N ILE A 23 -17.34 6.52 14.40
CA ILE A 23 -16.19 6.05 13.59
C ILE A 23 -15.36 5.04 14.38
N LEU A 24 -14.95 5.38 15.60
CA LEU A 24 -14.15 4.50 16.45
C LEU A 24 -14.89 3.20 16.78
N GLN A 25 -16.21 3.25 16.97
CA GLN A 25 -17.02 2.04 17.18
C GLN A 25 -17.00 1.12 15.95
N PHE A 26 -17.15 1.66 14.74
CA PHE A 26 -17.12 0.87 13.51
C PHE A 26 -15.70 0.36 13.20
N GLN A 27 -14.68 1.18 13.39
CA GLN A 27 -13.27 0.76 13.27
C GLN A 27 -12.93 -0.36 14.25
N GLY A 28 -13.40 -0.28 15.49
CA GLY A 28 -13.23 -1.33 16.50
C GLY A 28 -13.89 -2.67 16.12
N ARG A 29 -14.81 -2.68 15.14
CA ARG A 29 -15.41 -3.88 14.56
C ARG A 29 -14.71 -4.35 13.27
N GLY A 30 -13.60 -3.70 12.89
CA GLY A 30 -12.86 -3.99 11.67
C GLY A 30 -13.51 -3.44 10.40
N ALA A 31 -14.43 -2.46 10.51
CA ALA A 31 -15.05 -1.86 9.34
C ALA A 31 -14.12 -0.85 8.67
N ASN A 32 -14.15 -0.84 7.34
CA ASN A 32 -13.57 0.25 6.55
C ASN A 32 -14.53 1.44 6.54
N ILE A 33 -13.99 2.64 6.70
CA ILE A 33 -14.79 3.86 6.88
C ILE A 33 -14.71 4.71 5.63
N LEU A 34 -15.87 5.12 5.13
CA LEU A 34 -16.03 6.15 4.11
C LEU A 34 -17.16 7.06 4.54
N ILE A 35 -16.88 8.34 4.63
CA ILE A 35 -17.82 9.39 5.02
C ILE A 35 -17.90 10.37 3.86
N CYS A 36 -19.11 10.78 3.49
CA CYS A 36 -19.33 11.75 2.43
C CYS A 36 -20.45 12.72 2.81
N GLY A 37 -20.27 13.99 2.46
CA GLY A 37 -21.31 15.00 2.58
C GLY A 37 -20.79 16.39 2.91
N ASP A 38 -21.73 17.31 3.11
CA ASP A 38 -21.45 18.67 3.57
C ASP A 38 -20.99 18.64 5.04
N MET A 39 -19.70 18.88 5.23
CA MET A 39 -19.09 19.01 6.54
C MET A 39 -19.20 20.44 7.09
N ASN A 40 -19.54 21.40 6.23
CA ASN A 40 -19.57 22.83 6.54
C ASN A 40 -18.27 23.30 7.24
N ALA A 41 -17.15 22.71 6.84
CA ALA A 41 -15.85 22.84 7.47
C ALA A 41 -14.81 23.33 6.45
N ARG A 42 -14.22 24.49 6.71
CA ARG A 42 -13.18 25.07 5.84
C ARG A 42 -11.82 24.67 6.37
N THR A 43 -11.15 23.78 5.66
CA THR A 43 -9.89 23.17 6.11
C THR A 43 -8.65 23.85 5.56
N ALA A 44 -8.82 24.85 4.68
CA ALA A 44 -7.75 25.45 3.90
C ALA A 44 -6.86 24.36 3.25
N GLU A 45 -5.53 24.47 3.27
CA GLU A 45 -4.59 23.41 2.88
C GLU A 45 -3.90 22.73 4.08
N HIS A 46 -4.53 22.77 5.26
CA HIS A 46 -3.93 22.17 6.46
C HIS A 46 -3.97 20.64 6.42
N ASP A 47 -2.92 20.02 6.97
CA ASP A 47 -2.78 18.57 7.05
C ASP A 47 -3.86 17.97 7.96
N ASP A 48 -4.49 16.92 7.45
CA ASP A 48 -5.49 16.05 8.08
C ASP A 48 -4.86 14.80 8.72
N TYR A 49 -3.53 14.73 8.73
CA TYR A 49 -2.73 13.67 9.32
C TYR A 49 -1.63 14.26 10.22
N ILE A 50 -1.06 13.42 11.07
CA ILE A 50 0.08 13.77 11.92
C ILE A 50 1.36 13.47 11.16
N ARG A 51 2.23 14.46 10.98
CA ARG A 51 3.55 14.27 10.35
C ARG A 51 4.48 13.54 11.30
N LEU A 52 5.29 12.60 10.80
CA LEU A 52 6.27 11.90 11.66
C LEU A 52 7.23 12.86 12.36
N SER A 53 7.57 13.99 11.73
CA SER A 53 8.40 15.03 12.32
C SER A 53 7.79 15.73 13.53
N GLU A 54 6.48 15.60 13.73
CA GLU A 54 5.74 16.20 14.86
C GLU A 54 5.56 15.22 16.02
N LEU A 55 5.92 13.94 15.83
CA LEU A 55 5.85 12.94 16.88
C LEU A 55 7.00 13.13 17.88
N PRO A 56 6.73 13.04 19.20
CA PRO A 56 7.77 13.04 20.22
C PRO A 56 8.84 11.95 19.95
N PRO A 57 10.14 12.24 20.16
CA PRO A 57 11.23 11.26 19.95
C PRO A 57 11.14 9.99 20.81
N CYS A 58 10.26 9.98 21.81
CA CYS A 58 10.09 8.90 22.77
C CYS A 58 8.94 7.93 22.43
N LEU A 59 8.20 8.17 21.35
CA LEU A 59 7.25 7.19 20.85
C LEU A 59 8.01 6.20 19.95
N ASP A 60 8.21 4.99 20.46
CA ASP A 60 8.55 3.83 19.62
C ASP A 60 7.37 3.63 18.66
N VAL A 61 7.45 4.21 17.46
CA VAL A 61 6.51 3.91 16.38
C VAL A 61 6.69 2.43 16.08
N PRO A 62 5.67 1.57 16.27
CA PRO A 62 5.79 0.17 15.90
C PRO A 62 6.15 0.10 14.40
N ASP A 63 7.18 -0.66 14.04
CA ASP A 63 7.54 -0.91 12.62
C ASP A 63 6.38 -1.51 11.82
N GLU A 64 5.33 -1.99 12.52
CA GLU A 64 4.08 -2.54 12.00
C GLU A 64 2.97 -1.48 11.82
N ALA A 65 3.25 -0.19 11.95
CA ALA A 65 2.35 0.89 11.52
C ALA A 65 2.34 0.98 9.98
N ASP A 66 1.97 -0.11 9.32
CA ASP A 66 1.73 -0.21 7.87
C ASP A 66 0.62 0.74 7.38
N ASP A 67 -0.08 1.40 8.31
CA ASP A 67 -1.22 2.29 8.07
C ASP A 67 -0.92 3.80 8.17
N LEU A 68 0.30 4.23 8.55
CA LEU A 68 0.69 5.64 8.42
C LEU A 68 1.61 5.83 7.21
N PRO A 69 1.13 6.42 6.10
CA PRO A 69 1.96 6.60 4.93
C PRO A 69 2.92 7.76 5.20
N ASP A 70 4.22 7.46 5.24
CA ASP A 70 5.29 8.44 4.98
C ASP A 70 5.16 9.12 3.58
N TYR A 71 4.13 8.75 2.80
CA TYR A 71 3.77 9.28 1.49
C TYR A 71 2.26 9.56 1.38
N VAL A 72 1.64 10.17 2.39
CA VAL A 72 0.34 10.83 2.16
C VAL A 72 0.62 12.02 1.25
N GLN A 73 0.05 12.03 0.05
CA GLN A 73 0.16 13.18 -0.83
C GLN A 73 -0.54 14.38 -0.17
N PRO A 74 0.14 15.54 -0.04
CA PRO A 74 -0.51 16.76 0.40
C PRO A 74 -1.76 17.02 -0.43
N ARG A 75 -2.80 17.55 0.20
CA ARG A 75 -4.01 17.96 -0.51
C ARG A 75 -3.91 19.42 -0.92
N HIS A 76 -4.42 19.72 -2.09
CA HIS A 76 -4.72 21.08 -2.50
C HIS A 76 -6.15 21.45 -2.08
N ASN A 77 -6.41 22.73 -1.93
CA ASN A 77 -7.75 23.24 -1.70
C ASN A 77 -7.88 24.64 -2.29
N CYS A 78 -8.96 24.94 -2.98
CA CYS A 78 -9.24 26.29 -3.48
C CYS A 78 -9.55 27.28 -2.35
N ASP A 79 -10.06 26.80 -1.20
CA ASP A 79 -10.07 27.58 0.02
C ASP A 79 -8.64 27.72 0.55
N LYS A 80 -8.06 28.91 0.46
CA LYS A 80 -6.69 29.19 0.97
C LYS A 80 -6.67 29.86 2.34
N ILE A 81 -7.78 30.47 2.74
CA ILE A 81 -7.85 31.26 3.97
C ILE A 81 -8.06 30.31 5.15
N TRP A 82 -7.04 30.23 6.02
CA TRP A 82 -7.15 29.59 7.31
C TRP A 82 -7.67 30.59 8.36
N ASP A 83 -8.75 30.25 9.03
CA ASP A 83 -9.29 31.01 10.15
C ASP A 83 -9.48 30.08 11.37
N PRO A 84 -8.54 30.08 12.33
CA PRO A 84 -8.61 29.23 13.52
C PRO A 84 -9.73 29.66 14.49
N SER A 85 -10.40 30.79 14.24
CA SER A 85 -11.58 31.20 15.01
C SER A 85 -12.87 30.53 14.53
N GLN A 86 -12.86 29.86 13.36
CA GLN A 86 -13.93 28.95 12.94
C GLN A 86 -13.83 27.62 13.68
N THR A 87 -14.96 27.07 14.09
CA THR A 87 -15.01 25.85 14.91
C THR A 87 -14.85 24.58 14.06
N TRP A 88 -15.49 24.51 12.89
CA TRP A 88 -15.64 23.23 12.18
C TRP A 88 -14.44 22.79 11.34
N GLY A 89 -13.68 23.73 10.77
CA GLY A 89 -12.47 23.42 10.01
C GLY A 89 -11.42 22.68 10.84
N PRO A 90 -10.99 23.26 11.98
CA PRO A 90 -10.09 22.59 12.93
C PRO A 90 -10.66 21.27 13.45
N GLU A 91 -11.94 21.23 13.85
CA GLU A 91 -12.55 20.01 14.41
C GLU A 91 -12.61 18.85 13.39
N LEU A 92 -12.85 19.11 12.10
CA LEU A 92 -12.77 18.08 11.06
C LEU A 92 -11.33 17.56 10.89
N LEU A 93 -10.33 18.43 10.96
CA LEU A 93 -8.93 18.01 10.86
C LEU A 93 -8.49 17.20 12.08
N ASP A 94 -8.92 17.59 13.28
CA ASP A 94 -8.69 16.83 14.50
C ASP A 94 -9.40 15.47 14.45
N LEU A 95 -10.65 15.42 13.97
CA LEU A 95 -11.34 14.16 13.71
C LEU A 95 -10.53 13.23 12.80
N CYS A 96 -10.00 13.75 11.68
CA CYS A 96 -9.19 12.97 10.73
C CYS A 96 -7.94 12.41 11.41
N LYS A 97 -7.21 13.24 12.17
CA LYS A 97 -6.00 12.84 12.91
C LYS A 97 -6.28 11.79 13.97
N ASP A 98 -7.34 11.99 14.75
CA ASP A 98 -7.72 11.10 15.86
C ASP A 98 -8.22 9.74 15.36
N THR A 99 -8.81 9.68 14.16
CA THR A 99 -9.39 8.46 13.58
C THR A 99 -8.54 7.84 12.47
N SER A 100 -7.39 8.45 12.15
CA SER A 100 -6.53 8.06 11.01
C SER A 100 -7.29 7.97 9.68
N LEU A 101 -8.26 8.87 9.48
CA LEU A 101 -8.96 9.03 8.22
C LEU A 101 -8.35 10.18 7.42
N LEU A 102 -8.49 10.13 6.10
CA LEU A 102 -7.92 11.10 5.18
C LEU A 102 -9.01 11.71 4.29
N ILE A 103 -8.95 13.02 4.11
CA ILE A 103 -9.75 13.77 3.12
C ILE A 103 -9.25 13.40 1.72
N LEU A 104 -10.15 12.96 0.85
CA LEU A 104 -9.83 12.54 -0.52
C LEU A 104 -9.78 13.72 -1.50
N ASN A 105 -10.60 14.75 -1.28
CA ASN A 105 -10.63 15.96 -2.12
C ASN A 105 -9.26 16.63 -2.16
N GLY A 106 -8.87 17.16 -3.32
CA GLY A 106 -7.61 17.86 -3.49
C GLY A 106 -6.35 17.01 -3.56
N ARG A 107 -6.45 15.68 -3.41
CA ARG A 107 -5.32 14.73 -3.56
C ARG A 107 -5.64 13.53 -4.43
N THR A 108 -6.90 13.35 -4.78
CA THR A 108 -7.38 12.23 -5.61
C THR A 108 -7.37 12.64 -7.07
N LEU A 109 -7.01 11.70 -7.95
CA LEU A 109 -7.07 11.91 -9.40
C LEU A 109 -8.46 12.41 -9.82
N GLY A 110 -8.50 13.53 -10.56
CA GLY A 110 -9.74 14.18 -11.00
C GLY A 110 -10.14 15.42 -10.20
N ASP A 111 -9.57 15.59 -9.00
CA ASP A 111 -9.70 16.79 -8.17
C ASP A 111 -8.36 17.07 -7.48
N ASP A 112 -7.35 17.39 -8.27
CA ASP A 112 -6.01 17.72 -7.79
C ASP A 112 -5.89 19.17 -7.29
N THR A 113 -6.93 20.00 -7.46
CA THR A 113 -6.96 21.40 -6.99
C THR A 113 -7.77 21.61 -5.73
N GLY A 114 -8.60 20.64 -5.32
CA GLY A 114 -9.52 20.74 -4.20
C GLY A 114 -10.61 21.76 -4.50
N THR A 115 -11.37 21.46 -5.54
CA THR A 115 -12.34 22.34 -6.21
C THR A 115 -13.46 22.77 -5.26
N HIS A 116 -13.98 23.99 -5.44
CA HIS A 116 -15.09 24.46 -4.61
C HIS A 116 -16.33 23.59 -4.86
N THR A 117 -16.97 23.16 -3.78
CA THR A 117 -18.17 22.32 -3.82
C THR A 117 -19.43 23.13 -3.51
N PHE A 118 -19.27 24.34 -3.00
CA PHE A 118 -20.36 25.27 -2.69
C PHE A 118 -20.12 26.61 -3.37
N VAL A 119 -21.18 27.18 -3.96
CA VAL A 119 -21.19 28.52 -4.55
C VAL A 119 -22.48 29.24 -4.16
N SER A 120 -22.35 30.35 -3.42
CA SER A 120 -23.51 31.14 -2.99
C SER A 120 -24.30 31.68 -4.17
N LYS A 121 -25.63 31.52 -4.14
CA LYS A 121 -26.58 32.09 -5.13
C LYS A 121 -26.51 33.60 -5.27
N SER A 122 -26.00 34.29 -4.25
CA SER A 122 -25.78 35.75 -4.26
C SER A 122 -24.44 36.15 -4.87
N CYS A 123 -23.64 35.20 -5.36
CA CYS A 123 -22.30 35.38 -5.93
C CYS A 123 -21.22 35.91 -4.96
N HIS A 124 -21.47 35.94 -3.64
CA HIS A 124 -20.56 36.51 -2.64
C HIS A 124 -19.73 35.48 -1.84
N GLY A 125 -19.62 34.24 -2.30
CA GLY A 125 -18.77 33.25 -1.64
C GLY A 125 -18.80 31.90 -2.34
N ARG A 126 -17.66 31.21 -2.29
CA ARG A 126 -17.49 29.84 -2.73
C ARG A 126 -16.57 29.14 -1.75
N SER A 127 -16.74 27.83 -1.58
CA SER A 127 -15.99 27.05 -0.58
C SER A 127 -15.96 25.58 -0.97
N ALA A 128 -14.91 24.87 -0.56
CA ALA A 128 -14.89 23.42 -0.51
C ALA A 128 -15.38 23.00 0.89
N ILE A 129 -16.58 22.45 0.96
CA ILE A 129 -17.20 22.00 2.23
C ILE A 129 -17.80 20.60 2.14
N ASP A 130 -17.95 20.06 0.93
CA ASP A 130 -18.42 18.71 0.68
C ASP A 130 -17.22 17.78 0.48
N TYR A 131 -16.98 16.90 1.43
CA TYR A 131 -15.78 16.06 1.45
C TYR A 131 -16.12 14.58 1.38
N PHE A 132 -15.23 13.82 0.74
CA PHE A 132 -15.06 12.40 1.03
C PHE A 132 -13.90 12.23 2.02
N VAL A 133 -14.16 11.54 3.13
CA VAL A 133 -13.19 11.24 4.19
C VAL A 133 -13.14 9.73 4.36
N ALA A 134 -11.96 9.13 4.26
CA ALA A 134 -11.82 7.69 4.06
C ALA A 134 -10.69 7.08 4.89
N SER A 135 -10.85 5.81 5.27
CA SER A 135 -9.76 5.01 5.82
C SER A 135 -8.72 4.69 4.75
N ALA A 136 -7.50 4.32 5.15
CA ALA A 136 -6.43 3.95 4.23
C ALA A 136 -6.86 2.88 3.20
N HIS A 137 -7.67 1.90 3.63
CA HIS A 137 -8.22 0.87 2.75
C HIS A 137 -9.16 1.45 1.68
N CYS A 138 -10.15 2.27 2.08
CA CYS A 138 -11.05 2.94 1.14
C CYS A 138 -10.30 3.88 0.18
N MET A 139 -9.27 4.57 0.69
CA MET A 139 -8.39 5.40 -0.14
C MET A 139 -7.65 4.56 -1.19
N SER A 140 -7.15 3.38 -0.84
CA SER A 140 -6.46 2.48 -1.78
C SER A 140 -7.38 1.97 -2.91
N ALA A 141 -8.68 1.84 -2.62
CA ALA A 141 -9.72 1.46 -3.58
C ALA A 141 -10.19 2.63 -4.45
N THR A 142 -9.85 3.87 -4.09
CA THR A 142 -10.27 5.06 -4.83
C THR A 142 -9.56 5.16 -6.18
N VAL A 143 -10.33 5.42 -7.23
CA VAL A 143 -9.84 5.53 -8.62
C VAL A 143 -9.85 6.97 -9.10
N PHE A 144 -10.93 7.69 -8.81
CA PHE A 144 -11.19 9.00 -9.36
C PHE A 144 -12.17 9.77 -8.47
N LEU A 145 -11.98 11.08 -8.33
CA LEU A 145 -12.90 12.00 -7.65
C LEU A 145 -13.11 13.20 -8.56
N GLN A 146 -14.36 13.64 -8.74
CA GLN A 146 -14.67 14.82 -9.56
C GLN A 146 -15.75 15.67 -8.91
N VAL A 147 -15.58 16.99 -8.99
CA VAL A 147 -16.63 17.97 -8.70
C VAL A 147 -17.32 18.35 -10.02
N ASN A 148 -18.63 18.18 -10.09
CA ASN A 148 -19.43 18.50 -11.26
C ASN A 148 -19.84 19.98 -11.22
N GLU A 149 -18.96 20.85 -11.70
CA GLU A 149 -19.21 22.31 -11.76
C GLU A 149 -20.29 22.67 -12.80
N ASP A 150 -20.34 21.95 -13.92
CA ASP A 150 -21.22 22.23 -15.07
C ASP A 150 -22.63 21.62 -14.94
N ALA A 151 -22.90 20.88 -13.85
CA ALA A 151 -24.24 20.41 -13.57
C ALA A 151 -25.08 21.61 -13.09
N ASP A 152 -25.66 22.34 -14.05
CA ASP A 152 -26.59 23.47 -13.85
C ASP A 152 -27.90 23.00 -13.17
N ASP A 153 -27.81 22.45 -11.96
CA ASP A 153 -28.95 22.17 -11.12
C ASP A 153 -29.28 23.44 -10.33
N TYR A 154 -30.07 24.33 -10.93
CA TYR A 154 -30.53 25.59 -10.33
C TYR A 154 -31.24 25.42 -8.96
N CYS A 155 -31.52 24.18 -8.56
CA CYS A 155 -32.16 23.86 -7.29
C CYS A 155 -31.21 23.99 -6.08
N THR A 156 -29.89 23.85 -6.24
CA THR A 156 -28.92 23.83 -5.13
C THR A 156 -27.76 24.83 -5.31
N ASP A 157 -27.13 25.23 -4.21
CA ASP A 157 -25.86 25.99 -4.16
C ASP A 157 -24.63 25.08 -3.96
N HIS A 158 -24.83 23.76 -3.99
CA HIS A 158 -23.77 22.76 -3.93
C HIS A 158 -23.58 22.03 -5.26
N HIS A 159 -22.33 21.81 -5.65
CA HIS A 159 -21.92 20.95 -6.75
C HIS A 159 -21.86 19.49 -6.30
N SER A 160 -22.30 18.58 -7.17
CA SER A 160 -22.19 17.15 -6.91
C SER A 160 -20.73 16.72 -6.91
N VAL A 161 -20.31 16.02 -5.86
CA VAL A 161 -18.99 15.40 -5.77
C VAL A 161 -19.14 13.89 -6.01
N VAL A 162 -18.43 13.37 -7.00
CA VAL A 162 -18.52 11.98 -7.45
C VAL A 162 -17.23 11.24 -7.13
N LEU A 163 -17.34 10.12 -6.41
CA LEU A 163 -16.23 9.23 -6.09
C LEU A 163 -16.39 7.91 -6.85
N HIS A 164 -15.36 7.51 -7.58
CA HIS A 164 -15.26 6.20 -8.19
C HIS A 164 -14.31 5.32 -7.38
N MET A 165 -14.81 4.19 -6.90
CA MET A 165 -14.03 3.21 -6.17
C MET A 165 -14.11 1.83 -6.83
N LEU A 166 -13.05 1.04 -6.66
CA LEU A 166 -13.08 -0.39 -6.94
C LEU A 166 -13.68 -1.10 -5.72
N CYS A 167 -14.93 -1.54 -5.85
CA CYS A 167 -15.53 -2.46 -4.88
C CYS A 167 -15.45 -3.87 -5.44
N GLU A 168 -14.78 -4.77 -4.72
CA GLU A 168 -14.99 -6.19 -4.94
C GLU A 168 -16.41 -6.52 -4.47
N ALA A 169 -17.26 -6.95 -5.40
CA ALA A 169 -18.59 -7.42 -5.04
C ALA A 169 -18.41 -8.60 -4.10
N LEU A 170 -18.91 -8.47 -2.87
CA LEU A 170 -19.19 -9.64 -2.04
C LEU A 170 -20.20 -10.45 -2.84
N SER A 171 -19.73 -11.52 -3.47
CA SER A 171 -20.62 -12.54 -4.01
C SER A 171 -21.47 -13.01 -2.84
N ASP A 172 -22.77 -12.71 -2.89
CA ASP A 172 -23.78 -13.19 -1.97
C ASP A 172 -23.88 -14.71 -2.13
N SER A 173 -22.94 -15.40 -1.49
CA SER A 173 -22.96 -16.84 -1.31
C SER A 173 -22.88 -17.08 0.18
N GLN A 174 -24.02 -16.87 0.84
CA GLN A 174 -24.44 -17.81 1.88
C GLN A 174 -24.64 -19.18 1.22
N SER A 175 -23.54 -19.87 0.98
CA SER A 175 -23.53 -21.32 0.84
C SER A 175 -22.24 -21.78 1.49
N SER A 176 -22.39 -22.60 2.53
CA SER A 176 -21.36 -23.42 3.15
C SER A 176 -20.07 -23.48 2.35
N ALA A 177 -18.98 -22.94 2.92
CA ALA A 177 -17.65 -23.07 2.38
C ALA A 177 -17.32 -24.56 2.17
N SER A 178 -17.59 -25.06 0.97
CA SER A 178 -16.89 -26.19 0.41
C SER A 178 -15.60 -25.61 -0.15
N PRO A 179 -14.42 -26.15 0.22
CA PRO A 179 -13.17 -25.64 -0.31
C PRO A 179 -13.24 -25.67 -1.83
N ALA A 180 -12.82 -24.58 -2.46
CA ALA A 180 -12.78 -24.43 -3.90
C ALA A 180 -12.13 -25.67 -4.54
N SER A 181 -12.98 -26.56 -5.05
CA SER A 181 -12.57 -27.64 -5.93
C SER A 181 -12.10 -26.93 -7.19
N THR A 182 -10.79 -26.76 -7.30
CA THR A 182 -10.16 -26.50 -8.60
C THR A 182 -10.72 -27.53 -9.55
N ALA A 183 -11.53 -27.10 -10.52
CA ALA A 183 -12.19 -27.99 -11.45
C ALA A 183 -11.13 -28.92 -12.04
N ALA A 184 -11.17 -30.18 -11.58
CA ALA A 184 -10.24 -31.18 -12.01
C ALA A 184 -10.33 -31.26 -13.53
N ARG A 185 -9.23 -31.00 -14.24
CA ARG A 185 -9.17 -31.25 -15.68
C ARG A 185 -9.21 -32.76 -15.87
N VAL A 186 -10.42 -33.29 -16.00
CA VAL A 186 -10.67 -34.69 -16.30
C VAL A 186 -10.22 -34.91 -17.74
N ARG A 187 -9.27 -35.83 -17.92
CA ARG A 187 -8.82 -36.24 -19.25
C ARG A 187 -9.66 -37.44 -19.66
N TYR A 188 -10.32 -37.34 -20.81
CA TYR A 188 -11.06 -38.46 -21.39
C TYR A 188 -10.15 -39.68 -21.55
N ASP A 189 -10.62 -40.83 -21.06
CA ASP A 189 -9.94 -42.12 -21.16
C ASP A 189 -10.87 -43.13 -21.83
N ALA A 190 -10.48 -43.61 -23.00
CA ALA A 190 -11.26 -44.54 -23.80
C ALA A 190 -11.47 -45.90 -23.10
N GLN A 191 -10.60 -46.28 -22.15
CA GLN A 191 -10.73 -47.54 -21.41
C GLN A 191 -11.89 -47.51 -20.39
N ASN A 192 -12.24 -46.32 -19.90
CA ASN A 192 -13.30 -46.13 -18.90
C ASN A 192 -14.63 -45.65 -19.52
N ALA A 193 -14.70 -45.53 -20.85
CA ALA A 193 -15.86 -44.99 -21.55
C ALA A 193 -17.15 -45.78 -21.31
N SER A 194 -17.07 -47.12 -21.23
CA SER A 194 -18.24 -47.97 -20.96
C SER A 194 -18.76 -47.82 -19.54
N ALA A 195 -17.86 -47.69 -18.55
CA ALA A 195 -18.24 -47.45 -17.16
C ALA A 195 -18.88 -46.06 -17.00
N TYR A 196 -18.30 -45.04 -17.65
CA TYR A 196 -18.87 -43.69 -17.68
C TYR A 196 -20.28 -43.66 -18.27
N GLN A 197 -20.48 -44.34 -19.39
CA GLN A 197 -21.80 -44.44 -20.02
C GLN A 197 -22.84 -45.11 -19.11
N GLN A 198 -22.45 -46.16 -18.39
CA GLN A 198 -23.34 -46.86 -17.45
C GLN A 198 -23.75 -45.94 -16.28
N HIS A 199 -22.78 -45.27 -15.65
CA HIS A 199 -23.05 -44.33 -14.55
C HIS A 199 -23.86 -43.13 -15.01
N LEU A 200 -23.53 -42.51 -16.15
CA LEU A 200 -24.29 -41.40 -16.69
C LEU A 200 -25.74 -41.79 -16.99
N THR A 201 -25.95 -42.97 -17.57
CA THR A 201 -27.31 -43.46 -17.86
C THR A 201 -28.11 -43.68 -16.59
N HIS A 202 -27.46 -44.19 -15.53
CA HIS A 202 -28.09 -44.36 -14.23
C HIS A 202 -28.50 -43.02 -13.61
N GLU A 203 -27.58 -42.05 -13.54
CA GLU A 203 -27.82 -40.71 -12.99
C GLU A 203 -28.93 -39.98 -13.75
N LEU A 204 -28.91 -40.03 -15.09
CA LEU A 204 -29.96 -39.44 -15.91
C LEU A 204 -31.32 -40.08 -15.64
N SER A 205 -31.39 -41.41 -15.47
CA SER A 205 -32.65 -42.09 -15.18
C SER A 205 -33.22 -41.73 -13.80
N MET A 206 -32.36 -41.48 -12.81
CA MET A 206 -32.77 -41.20 -11.43
C MET A 206 -33.06 -39.73 -11.18
N HIS A 207 -32.33 -38.82 -11.82
CA HIS A 207 -32.37 -37.39 -11.48
C HIS A 207 -32.90 -36.52 -12.62
N TYR A 208 -32.54 -36.82 -13.87
CA TYR A 208 -32.94 -36.01 -15.02
C TYR A 208 -34.33 -36.37 -15.56
N VAL A 209 -34.63 -37.67 -15.71
CA VAL A 209 -35.92 -38.14 -16.25
C VAL A 209 -37.12 -37.71 -15.40
N PRO A 210 -37.09 -37.75 -14.05
CA PRO A 210 -38.21 -37.26 -13.25
C PRO A 210 -38.49 -35.76 -13.41
N LEU A 211 -37.45 -34.94 -13.64
CA LEU A 211 -37.58 -33.50 -13.88
C LEU A 211 -38.28 -33.19 -15.21
N LEU A 212 -38.10 -34.04 -16.23
CA LEU A 212 -38.81 -33.91 -17.51
C LEU A 212 -40.33 -34.11 -17.37
N TRP A 213 -40.77 -34.83 -16.35
CA TRP A 213 -42.19 -35.06 -16.07
C TRP A 213 -42.84 -33.97 -15.20
N GLN A 214 -42.08 -32.95 -14.78
CA GLN A 214 -42.51 -31.92 -13.84
C GLN A 214 -42.60 -30.51 -14.46
N ASP A 215 -42.65 -30.40 -15.80
CA ASP A 215 -42.64 -29.11 -16.52
C ASP A 215 -41.48 -28.17 -16.08
N ALA A 216 -40.32 -28.74 -15.75
CA ALA A 216 -39.14 -27.98 -15.33
C ALA A 216 -38.65 -27.02 -16.43
N ASP A 217 -38.17 -25.84 -16.03
CA ASP A 217 -37.59 -24.89 -16.96
C ASP A 217 -36.25 -25.38 -17.55
N VAL A 218 -35.83 -24.74 -18.64
CA VAL A 218 -34.64 -25.14 -19.41
C VAL A 218 -33.35 -25.02 -18.59
N ASP A 219 -33.29 -24.07 -17.65
CA ASP A 219 -32.11 -23.82 -16.82
C ASP A 219 -31.95 -24.90 -15.74
N ALA A 220 -33.07 -25.33 -15.13
CA ALA A 220 -33.12 -26.45 -14.20
C ALA A 220 -32.73 -27.76 -14.88
N LEU A 221 -33.22 -28.01 -16.10
CA LEU A 221 -32.82 -29.18 -16.89
C LEU A 221 -31.33 -29.13 -17.26
N SER A 222 -30.81 -27.98 -17.70
CA SER A 222 -29.39 -27.80 -18.02
C SER A 222 -28.50 -28.09 -16.80
N THR A 223 -28.90 -27.59 -15.63
CA THR A 223 -28.17 -27.79 -14.38
C THR A 223 -28.16 -29.27 -13.98
N ALA A 224 -29.32 -29.93 -13.98
CA ALA A 224 -29.42 -31.36 -13.64
C ALA A 224 -28.60 -32.25 -14.59
N LEU A 225 -28.57 -31.93 -15.89
CA LEU A 225 -27.75 -32.64 -16.86
C LEU A 225 -26.26 -32.49 -16.56
N ALA A 226 -25.81 -31.28 -16.24
CA ALA A 226 -24.42 -31.00 -15.90
C ALA A 226 -23.99 -31.72 -14.61
N GLU A 227 -24.87 -31.81 -13.62
CA GLU A 227 -24.63 -32.54 -12.37
C GLU A 227 -24.53 -34.05 -12.60
N CYS A 228 -25.47 -34.65 -13.35
CA CYS A 228 -25.41 -36.07 -13.71
C CYS A 228 -24.09 -36.43 -14.42
N ALA A 229 -23.65 -35.57 -15.35
CA ALA A 229 -22.38 -35.74 -16.05
C ALA A 229 -21.18 -35.64 -15.12
N LYS A 230 -21.20 -34.71 -14.15
CA LYS A 230 -20.13 -34.52 -13.17
C LYS A 230 -20.03 -35.69 -12.21
N THR A 231 -21.15 -36.18 -11.69
CA THR A 231 -21.20 -37.35 -10.78
C THR A 231 -20.65 -38.59 -11.47
N ALA A 232 -21.08 -38.87 -12.70
CA ALA A 232 -20.59 -40.01 -13.46
C ALA A 232 -19.06 -39.95 -13.73
N VAL A 233 -18.50 -38.76 -13.90
CA VAL A 233 -17.05 -38.56 -14.05
C VAL A 233 -16.29 -38.81 -12.75
N CYS A 234 -16.80 -38.33 -11.61
CA CYS A 234 -16.17 -38.51 -10.30
C CYS A 234 -16.06 -40.00 -9.91
N GLU A 235 -17.14 -40.77 -10.14
CA GLU A 235 -17.19 -42.20 -9.82
C GLU A 235 -16.24 -43.04 -10.71
N THR A 236 -16.02 -42.61 -11.95
CA THR A 236 -15.19 -43.37 -12.92
C THR A 236 -13.73 -42.95 -12.97
N THR A 237 -13.39 -41.77 -12.44
CA THR A 237 -12.00 -41.25 -12.44
C THR A 237 -11.56 -40.73 -11.06
N PRO A 238 -11.28 -41.63 -10.10
CA PRO A 238 -10.93 -41.24 -8.72
C PRO A 238 -9.64 -40.40 -8.60
N GLN A 239 -8.76 -40.41 -9.61
CA GLN A 239 -7.53 -39.61 -9.64
C GLN A 239 -7.69 -38.15 -10.11
N ALA A 240 -8.90 -37.71 -10.44
CA ALA A 240 -9.15 -36.33 -10.84
C ALA A 240 -8.98 -35.34 -9.67
N CYS A 241 -9.15 -35.78 -8.41
CA CYS A 241 -9.24 -34.84 -7.28
C CYS A 241 -7.90 -34.49 -6.60
N GLU A 242 -6.79 -35.15 -6.92
CA GLU A 242 -5.50 -34.87 -6.26
C GLU A 242 -4.33 -34.82 -7.24
N ARG A 243 -4.21 -33.71 -7.98
CA ARG A 243 -2.89 -33.30 -8.48
C ARG A 243 -2.38 -32.17 -7.61
N ARG A 244 -1.35 -32.46 -6.82
CA ARG A 244 -0.48 -31.41 -6.26
C ARG A 244 -0.03 -30.55 -7.43
N GLY A 245 -0.49 -29.29 -7.45
CA GLY A 245 -0.11 -28.34 -8.49
C GLY A 245 1.41 -28.31 -8.65
N ALA A 246 1.87 -28.17 -9.89
CA ALA A 246 3.26 -27.79 -10.13
C ALA A 246 3.60 -26.60 -9.23
N PRO A 247 4.81 -26.54 -8.61
CA PRO A 247 5.15 -25.42 -7.74
C PRO A 247 4.93 -24.15 -8.54
N ALA A 248 4.06 -23.27 -8.03
CA ALA A 248 3.78 -22.01 -8.65
C ALA A 248 5.13 -21.35 -9.00
N ARG A 249 5.26 -20.80 -10.21
CA ARG A 249 6.39 -19.92 -10.53
C ARG A 249 6.49 -18.95 -9.35
N LYS A 250 7.64 -18.94 -8.67
CA LYS A 250 7.87 -18.05 -7.54
C LYS A 250 7.68 -16.64 -8.07
N SER A 251 6.52 -16.04 -7.81
CA SER A 251 6.37 -14.61 -8.01
C SER A 251 7.43 -13.95 -7.15
N GLU A 252 8.05 -12.92 -7.68
CA GLU A 252 8.97 -12.13 -6.89
C GLU A 252 8.28 -11.73 -5.58
N PRO A 253 8.95 -11.78 -4.41
CA PRO A 253 8.28 -11.62 -3.12
C PRO A 253 7.65 -10.23 -2.92
N TRP A 254 8.06 -9.24 -3.72
CA TRP A 254 7.55 -7.88 -3.71
C TRP A 254 6.33 -7.67 -4.61
N TYR A 255 5.97 -8.64 -5.46
CA TYR A 255 4.88 -8.49 -6.42
C TYR A 255 3.55 -8.94 -5.78
N ASP A 256 2.86 -7.98 -5.18
CA ASP A 256 1.63 -8.17 -4.40
C ASP A 256 0.35 -8.18 -5.25
N GLN A 257 -0.81 -8.21 -4.60
CA GLN A 257 -2.12 -8.20 -5.27
C GLN A 257 -2.36 -6.87 -5.99
N SER A 258 -1.99 -5.74 -5.37
CA SER A 258 -2.08 -4.41 -5.97
C SER A 258 -1.32 -4.31 -7.31
N CYS A 259 -0.15 -4.94 -7.41
CA CYS A 259 0.61 -5.04 -8.65
C CYS A 259 -0.13 -5.86 -9.72
N LYS A 260 -0.82 -6.93 -9.34
CA LYS A 260 -1.63 -7.75 -10.27
C LYS A 260 -2.84 -6.97 -10.76
N ASP A 261 -3.52 -6.25 -9.89
CA ASP A 261 -4.74 -5.52 -10.24
C ASP A 261 -4.42 -4.34 -11.16
N ALA A 262 -3.34 -3.61 -10.86
CA ALA A 262 -2.84 -2.55 -11.72
C ALA A 262 -2.40 -3.09 -13.10
N TYR A 263 -1.77 -4.27 -13.14
CA TYR A 263 -1.42 -4.94 -14.40
C TYR A 263 -2.66 -5.34 -15.21
N GLN A 264 -3.67 -5.93 -14.57
CA GLN A 264 -4.93 -6.33 -15.23
C GLN A 264 -5.66 -5.13 -15.80
N HIS A 265 -5.74 -4.04 -15.03
CA HIS A 265 -6.33 -2.78 -15.48
C HIS A 265 -5.58 -2.20 -16.68
N ASN A 266 -4.25 -2.09 -16.61
CA ASN A 266 -3.43 -1.60 -17.72
C ASN A 266 -3.59 -2.46 -18.98
N LYS A 267 -3.64 -3.78 -18.83
CA LYS A 267 -3.88 -4.71 -19.92
C LYS A 267 -5.25 -4.50 -20.55
N HIS A 268 -6.30 -4.36 -19.74
CA HIS A 268 -7.67 -4.12 -20.22
C HIS A 268 -7.77 -2.81 -21.01
N VAL A 269 -7.25 -1.71 -20.48
CA VAL A 269 -7.26 -0.39 -21.14
C VAL A 269 -6.41 -0.39 -22.42
N SER A 270 -5.28 -1.09 -22.43
CA SER A 270 -4.42 -1.21 -23.61
C SER A 270 -5.09 -1.98 -24.75
N GLN A 271 -5.86 -3.02 -24.42
CA GLN A 271 -6.56 -3.90 -25.37
C GLN A 271 -7.90 -3.36 -25.84
N CYS A 272 -8.50 -2.39 -25.11
CA CYS A 272 -9.75 -1.77 -25.50
C CYS A 272 -9.56 -0.85 -26.74
N PRO A 273 -10.27 -1.09 -27.85
CA PRO A 273 -10.15 -0.26 -29.07
C PRO A 273 -10.68 1.16 -28.87
N GLN A 274 -11.61 1.36 -27.93
CA GLN A 274 -12.26 2.63 -27.64
C GLN A 274 -11.46 3.50 -26.66
N SER A 275 -10.41 2.94 -26.03
CA SER A 275 -9.60 3.69 -25.07
C SER A 275 -8.71 4.72 -25.77
N THR A 276 -8.75 5.95 -25.27
CA THR A 276 -7.96 7.07 -25.77
C THR A 276 -6.47 6.90 -25.42
N ALA A 277 -5.59 7.65 -26.10
CA ALA A 277 -4.16 7.65 -25.80
C ALA A 277 -3.88 8.10 -24.35
N GLU A 278 -4.62 9.08 -23.86
CA GLU A 278 -4.51 9.59 -22.48
C GLU A 278 -4.89 8.51 -21.45
N GLN A 279 -5.98 7.78 -21.68
CA GLN A 279 -6.41 6.69 -20.79
C GLN A 279 -5.37 5.57 -20.71
N LYS A 280 -4.76 5.22 -21.84
CA LYS A 280 -3.67 4.22 -21.88
C LYS A 280 -2.43 4.70 -21.12
N LYS A 281 -2.07 5.97 -21.29
CA LYS A 281 -0.94 6.60 -20.58
C LYS A 281 -1.17 6.64 -19.07
N VAL A 282 -2.38 6.98 -18.63
CA VAL A 282 -2.77 6.97 -17.21
C VAL A 282 -2.68 5.55 -16.62
N ALA A 283 -3.24 4.55 -17.31
CA ALA A 283 -3.21 3.17 -16.83
C ALA A 283 -1.78 2.60 -16.74
N GLN A 284 -0.91 2.95 -17.70
CA GLN A 284 0.51 2.61 -17.67
C GLN A 284 1.23 3.30 -16.51
N THR A 285 1.00 4.61 -16.31
CA THR A 285 1.63 5.39 -15.23
C THR A 285 1.24 4.84 -13.85
N ARG A 286 -0.03 4.46 -13.68
CA ARG A 286 -0.52 3.81 -12.45
C ARG A 286 0.18 2.47 -12.20
N TYR A 287 0.29 1.62 -13.21
CA TYR A 287 0.98 0.33 -13.10
C TYR A 287 2.46 0.51 -12.72
N ASP A 288 3.16 1.44 -13.38
CA ASP A 288 4.57 1.73 -13.09
C ASP A 288 4.76 2.29 -11.68
N SER A 289 3.86 3.15 -11.22
CA SER A 289 3.88 3.71 -9.86
C SER A 289 3.67 2.63 -8.79
N VAL A 290 2.63 1.80 -8.93
CA VAL A 290 2.30 0.74 -7.96
C VAL A 290 3.44 -0.29 -7.87
N THR A 291 3.96 -0.73 -9.01
CA THR A 291 5.06 -1.71 -9.03
C THR A 291 6.37 -1.14 -8.50
N SER A 292 6.67 0.13 -8.79
CA SER A 292 7.85 0.82 -8.25
C SER A 292 7.77 0.95 -6.74
N ARG A 293 6.62 1.34 -6.21
CA ARG A 293 6.36 1.45 -4.76
C ARG A 293 6.49 0.10 -4.07
N ALA A 294 5.83 -0.94 -4.56
CA ALA A 294 5.90 -2.28 -3.97
C ALA A 294 7.35 -2.82 -3.92
N LYS A 295 8.12 -2.56 -4.99
CA LYS A 295 9.53 -2.92 -5.05
C LYS A 295 10.39 -2.10 -4.08
N GLN A 296 10.14 -0.80 -3.94
CA GLN A 296 10.87 0.07 -2.99
C GLN A 296 10.63 -0.37 -1.54
N ILE A 297 9.37 -0.60 -1.15
CA ILE A 297 8.99 -1.07 0.19
C ILE A 297 9.69 -2.38 0.51
N TRP A 298 9.65 -3.34 -0.41
CA TRP A 298 10.33 -4.61 -0.20
C TRP A 298 11.85 -4.48 -0.08
N MET A 299 12.47 -3.62 -0.91
CA MET A 299 13.91 -3.38 -0.81
C MET A 299 14.29 -2.72 0.52
N GLN A 300 13.46 -1.81 1.02
CA GLN A 300 13.66 -1.16 2.32
C GLN A 300 13.55 -2.18 3.46
N ARG A 301 12.43 -2.90 3.57
CA ARG A 301 12.25 -3.96 4.59
C ARG A 301 13.40 -4.96 4.59
N ARG A 302 13.82 -5.39 3.41
CA ARG A 302 14.96 -6.31 3.26
C ARG A 302 16.29 -5.69 3.72
N ASN A 303 16.50 -4.40 3.49
CA ASN A 303 17.70 -3.70 3.96
C ASN A 303 17.68 -3.55 5.49
N ASP A 304 16.51 -3.27 6.07
CA ASP A 304 16.35 -3.15 7.53
C ASP A 304 16.60 -4.50 8.21
N GLU A 305 16.05 -5.59 7.66
CA GLU A 305 16.36 -6.97 8.09
C GLU A 305 17.87 -7.27 8.00
N LEU A 306 18.55 -6.75 6.97
CA LEU A 306 19.99 -6.93 6.82
C LEU A 306 20.77 -6.10 7.85
N VAL A 307 20.37 -4.87 8.15
CA VAL A 307 20.99 -4.03 9.19
C VAL A 307 20.82 -4.68 10.57
N GLU A 308 19.61 -5.16 10.88
CA GLU A 308 19.33 -5.86 12.12
C GLU A 308 20.19 -7.13 12.26
N LYS A 309 20.25 -7.95 11.19
CA LYS A 309 21.10 -9.14 11.15
C LYS A 309 22.58 -8.78 11.24
N SER A 310 23.04 -7.67 10.66
CA SER A 310 24.43 -7.21 10.80
C SER A 310 24.80 -6.99 12.27
N ASN A 311 23.88 -6.41 13.05
CA ASN A 311 24.10 -6.11 14.46
C ASN A 311 23.96 -7.35 15.37
N LYS A 312 23.02 -8.25 15.08
CA LYS A 312 22.70 -9.42 15.92
C LYS A 312 23.44 -10.72 15.52
N ASP A 313 23.52 -11.00 14.22
CA ASP A 313 24.09 -12.24 13.64
C ASP A 313 24.84 -11.95 12.32
N SER A 314 26.09 -11.50 12.47
CA SER A 314 26.97 -11.15 11.35
C SER A 314 27.17 -12.31 10.35
N ARG A 315 27.07 -13.57 10.80
CA ARG A 315 27.23 -14.74 9.94
C ARG A 315 26.04 -14.91 9.00
N HIS A 316 24.83 -14.73 9.52
CA HIS A 316 23.62 -14.80 8.71
C HIS A 316 23.52 -13.62 7.75
N PHE A 317 23.90 -12.43 8.18
CA PHE A 317 24.03 -11.24 7.33
C PHE A 317 24.87 -11.54 6.07
N TRP A 318 26.11 -11.98 6.26
CA TRP A 318 27.02 -12.24 5.13
C TRP A 318 26.52 -13.35 4.20
N LYS A 319 25.76 -14.33 4.71
CA LYS A 319 25.15 -15.39 3.89
C LYS A 319 24.03 -14.86 2.98
N VAL A 320 23.17 -13.98 3.51
CA VAL A 320 22.07 -13.34 2.75
C VAL A 320 22.60 -12.26 1.79
N TYR A 321 23.68 -11.56 2.17
CA TYR A 321 24.30 -10.54 1.33
C TYR A 321 25.07 -11.15 0.14
N LYS A 322 25.86 -12.22 0.38
CA LYS A 322 26.69 -12.86 -0.65
C LYS A 322 25.93 -13.77 -1.63
N THR A 323 24.63 -13.99 -1.43
CA THR A 323 23.83 -14.87 -2.32
C THR A 323 23.48 -14.23 -3.66
N ARG A 324 23.82 -12.94 -3.89
CA ARG A 324 23.74 -12.36 -5.23
C ARG A 324 24.74 -13.02 -6.18
N LYS A 325 24.32 -13.27 -7.42
CA LYS A 325 25.27 -13.54 -8.51
C LYS A 325 26.26 -12.37 -8.55
N ARG A 326 27.56 -12.67 -8.58
CA ARG A 326 28.58 -11.66 -8.82
C ARG A 326 28.28 -11.02 -10.17
N ASP A 327 27.83 -9.77 -10.16
CA ASP A 327 28.00 -8.93 -11.32
C ASP A 327 29.51 -8.89 -11.58
N SER A 328 29.94 -9.33 -12.76
CA SER A 328 31.33 -9.24 -13.14
C SER A 328 31.69 -7.76 -13.12
N CYS A 329 32.60 -7.36 -12.23
CA CYS A 329 33.11 -6.00 -12.21
C CYS A 329 33.63 -5.69 -13.63
N PRO A 330 33.11 -4.64 -14.30
CA PRO A 330 33.50 -4.34 -15.68
C PRO A 330 34.96 -3.88 -15.78
N VAL A 331 35.56 -3.50 -14.65
CA VAL A 331 36.96 -3.07 -14.55
C VAL A 331 37.79 -4.23 -14.01
N SER A 332 38.84 -4.58 -14.74
CA SER A 332 39.75 -5.65 -14.34
C SER A 332 40.56 -5.24 -13.10
N LEU A 333 40.98 -6.22 -12.28
CA LEU A 333 41.84 -5.96 -11.12
C LEU A 333 43.15 -5.22 -11.47
N PRO A 334 43.81 -5.47 -12.61
CA PRO A 334 44.95 -4.69 -13.05
C PRO A 334 44.64 -3.20 -13.28
N GLU A 335 43.53 -2.88 -13.95
CA GLU A 335 43.11 -1.48 -14.20
C GLU A 335 42.78 -0.76 -12.90
N GLN A 336 42.13 -1.44 -11.94
CA GLN A 336 41.88 -0.87 -10.61
C GLN A 336 43.19 -0.59 -9.87
N LYS A 337 44.14 -1.53 -9.90
CA LYS A 337 45.44 -1.38 -9.26
C LYS A 337 46.23 -0.22 -9.88
N GLU A 338 46.23 -0.10 -11.20
CA GLU A 338 46.89 1.00 -11.91
C GLU A 338 46.27 2.34 -11.52
N ALA A 339 44.93 2.47 -11.55
CA ALA A 339 44.25 3.69 -11.13
C ALA A 339 44.58 4.09 -9.68
N PHE A 340 44.59 3.13 -8.75
CA PHE A 340 44.98 3.38 -7.36
C PHE A 340 46.46 3.75 -7.23
N GLN A 341 47.35 3.11 -7.99
CA GLN A 341 48.78 3.47 -8.00
C GLN A 341 49.02 4.85 -8.59
N THR A 342 48.24 5.28 -9.57
CA THR A 342 48.27 6.67 -10.08
C THR A 342 47.76 7.65 -9.02
N LEU A 343 46.66 7.31 -8.34
CA LEU A 343 46.06 8.16 -7.30
C LEU A 343 46.98 8.33 -6.07
N TYR A 344 47.61 7.24 -5.62
CA TYR A 344 48.51 7.24 -4.47
C TYR A 344 49.98 7.55 -4.81
N GLY A 345 50.39 7.36 -6.06
CA GLY A 345 51.71 7.71 -6.57
C GLY A 345 51.83 9.19 -6.96
N ALA A 346 50.71 9.88 -7.16
CA ALA A 346 50.68 11.33 -7.24
C ALA A 346 50.92 11.92 -5.84
N GLN A 347 52.14 12.40 -5.59
CA GLN A 347 52.39 13.32 -4.49
C GLN A 347 51.39 14.48 -4.60
N PRO A 348 50.57 14.77 -3.57
CA PRO A 348 49.70 15.93 -3.60
C PRO A 348 50.57 17.17 -3.81
N ALA A 349 50.30 17.94 -4.86
CA ALA A 349 51.06 19.17 -5.12
C ALA A 349 50.93 20.17 -3.96
N GLU A 350 49.85 20.09 -3.18
CA GLU A 350 49.69 20.76 -1.89
C GLU A 350 48.79 19.93 -0.95
N PRO A 351 49.02 19.96 0.37
CA PRO A 351 48.08 19.38 1.32
C PRO A 351 46.74 20.12 1.23
N PRO A 352 45.58 19.43 1.27
CA PRO A 352 44.29 20.08 1.23
C PRO A 352 44.15 21.04 2.41
N GLN A 353 44.06 22.35 2.13
CA GLN A 353 43.77 23.33 3.16
C GLN A 353 42.36 23.07 3.70
N ARG A 354 42.30 22.72 4.98
CA ARG A 354 41.05 22.60 5.72
C ARG A 354 40.35 23.97 5.68
N PRO A 355 39.07 24.06 5.28
CA PRO A 355 38.32 25.29 5.47
C PRO A 355 38.43 25.69 6.95
N ALA A 356 38.80 26.93 7.23
CA ALA A 356 38.84 27.45 8.59
C ALA A 356 37.46 27.29 9.21
N ALA A 357 37.29 26.28 10.07
CA ALA A 357 36.08 26.11 10.85
C ALA A 357 36.05 27.26 11.87
N SER A 358 35.25 28.28 11.58
CA SER A 358 34.83 29.25 12.59
C SER A 358 34.13 28.52 13.72
N GLY A 359 34.67 28.62 14.94
CA GLY A 359 33.85 28.65 16.14
C GLY A 359 33.65 27.35 16.92
N VAL A 360 34.65 26.47 17.02
CA VAL A 360 34.67 25.49 18.14
C VAL A 360 35.98 25.63 18.90
N SER A 361 35.90 26.33 20.03
CA SER A 361 37.00 26.44 20.98
C SER A 361 37.24 25.05 21.57
N ALA A 362 38.31 24.38 21.13
CA ALA A 362 38.75 23.12 21.71
C ALA A 362 39.20 23.38 23.15
N THR A 363 38.33 23.09 24.11
CA THR A 363 38.77 22.80 25.47
C THR A 363 39.52 21.48 25.41
N SER A 364 40.86 21.55 25.42
CA SER A 364 41.72 20.38 25.54
C SER A 364 41.43 19.67 26.87
N SER A 365 40.56 18.66 26.86
CA SER A 365 40.51 17.68 27.93
C SER A 365 41.69 16.72 27.74
N SER A 366 42.26 16.24 28.85
CA SER A 366 43.37 15.29 28.87
C SER A 366 43.08 13.95 28.17
N ASP A 367 41.82 13.72 27.75
CA ASP A 367 41.39 12.48 27.10
C ASP A 367 41.77 12.43 25.61
N ASP A 368 42.02 13.58 24.97
CA ASP A 368 42.40 13.63 23.55
C ASP A 368 43.82 13.07 23.31
N GLU A 369 44.73 13.13 24.29
CA GLU A 369 46.08 12.56 24.16
C GLU A 369 46.06 11.04 23.95
N CYS A 370 45.07 10.33 24.51
CA CYS A 370 44.97 8.87 24.34
C CYS A 370 44.58 8.47 22.91
N MET A 371 43.88 9.34 22.17
CA MET A 371 43.49 9.09 20.77
C MET A 371 44.65 9.22 19.78
N PHE A 372 45.74 9.90 20.17
CA PHE A 372 46.95 10.05 19.36
C PHE A 372 48.09 9.14 19.80
N ALA A 373 47.89 8.31 20.83
CA ALA A 373 48.86 7.31 21.25
C ALA A 373 48.97 6.19 20.20
N SER A 374 50.19 5.70 19.98
CA SER A 374 50.42 4.54 19.10
C SER A 374 49.88 3.28 19.76
N ILE A 375 49.05 2.52 19.05
CA ILE A 375 48.55 1.22 19.51
C ILE A 375 49.72 0.27 19.70
N THR A 376 49.88 -0.27 20.91
CA THR A 376 50.97 -1.19 21.24
C THR A 376 50.63 -2.65 20.92
N ALA A 377 51.64 -3.49 20.73
CA ALA A 377 51.45 -4.91 20.47
C ALA A 377 50.78 -5.62 21.66
N GLU A 378 51.10 -5.22 22.89
CA GLU A 378 50.52 -5.72 24.13
C GLU A 378 49.03 -5.39 24.25
N GLU A 379 48.62 -4.16 23.94
CA GLU A 379 47.19 -3.77 23.90
C GLU A 379 46.42 -4.61 22.89
N LEU A 380 47.01 -4.83 21.71
CA LEU A 380 46.42 -5.67 20.67
C LEU A 380 46.22 -7.10 21.18
N HIS A 381 47.22 -7.69 21.85
CA HIS A 381 47.14 -9.03 22.40
C HIS A 381 46.08 -9.16 23.50
N VAL A 382 45.91 -8.15 24.36
CA VAL A 382 44.88 -8.13 25.39
C VAL A 382 43.48 -8.07 24.75
N CYS A 383 43.31 -7.23 23.73
CA CYS A 383 42.04 -7.09 23.02
C CYS A 383 41.68 -8.36 22.23
N ILE A 384 42.64 -8.97 21.52
CA ILE A 384 42.44 -10.21 20.77
C ILE A 384 41.95 -11.34 21.67
N LYS A 385 42.48 -11.47 22.90
CA LYS A 385 42.03 -12.49 23.87
C LYS A 385 40.58 -12.32 24.32
N LYS A 386 40.02 -11.11 24.21
CA LYS A 386 38.63 -10.80 24.57
C LYS A 386 37.65 -11.00 23.41
N LEU A 387 38.14 -11.20 22.19
CA LEU A 387 37.28 -11.40 21.03
C LEU A 387 36.63 -12.78 21.05
N LYS A 388 35.33 -12.80 20.78
CA LYS A 388 34.53 -14.03 20.73
C LYS A 388 34.70 -14.65 19.35
N ARG A 389 35.20 -15.89 19.32
CA ARG A 389 35.36 -16.68 18.09
C ARG A 389 34.11 -16.64 17.20
N GLY A 390 34.32 -16.36 15.92
CA GLY A 390 33.31 -16.36 14.86
C GLY A 390 32.69 -15.00 14.57
N LYS A 391 33.22 -13.90 15.12
CA LYS A 391 32.69 -12.55 14.91
C LYS A 391 33.35 -11.80 13.73
N SER A 392 34.58 -12.15 13.33
CA SER A 392 35.25 -11.57 12.15
C SER A 392 35.22 -12.49 10.92
N PRO A 393 35.08 -11.96 9.69
CA PRO A 393 34.95 -12.76 8.46
C PRO A 393 36.29 -13.31 7.90
N GLY A 394 37.38 -13.27 8.68
CA GLY A 394 38.70 -13.82 8.33
C GLY A 394 38.80 -15.35 8.49
N ILE A 395 39.82 -15.96 7.89
CA ILE A 395 40.07 -17.42 7.91
C ILE A 395 40.36 -17.91 9.34
N ASP A 396 40.90 -17.03 10.17
CA ASP A 396 41.25 -17.23 11.57
C ASP A 396 40.05 -17.18 12.53
N GLY A 397 38.92 -16.61 12.10
CA GLY A 397 37.64 -16.68 12.82
C GLY A 397 37.68 -16.15 14.25
N ILE A 398 38.58 -15.20 14.55
CA ILE A 398 38.59 -14.44 15.81
C ILE A 398 37.46 -13.42 15.83
#